data_AF-A0AAE2YK58-F1
#
_entry.id   AF-A0AAE2YK58-F1
#
_cell.length_a   1.000
_cell.length_b   1.000
_cell.length_c   1.000
_cell.angle_alpha   90.00
_cell.angle_beta   90.00
_cell.angle_gamma   90.00
#
_symmetry.space_group_name_H-M   'P 1'
#
loop_
_entity.id
_entity.type
_entity.pdbx_description
1 polymer ?
#
loop_
_entity_poly.entity_id
_entity_poly.type
_entity_poly.pdbx_seq_one_letter_code
_entity_poly.pdbx_strand_id
1 'polypeptide(L)'
;MNEPDIRTISPKLIKAYREAVYVIQIGDREIALQVNKASPQLAKLMKEWEVSTAAFLTAFNPFSQVLDPQENEARQKKMWADAQPMCPKIFPGIGRDKNDQWPHELSMLALGIHQQDAQALADQYEQNAFLWISNEQGFVSLKLRHPIAEATDQELQEWMLGLSQPHMLALLRGAYPDVKWLMTISEAEMEHWLFPQYWDLNQPWPLATPDGTAISAGTEMDRMFKLTASGLEKLHS
;
A
#
# COMPACT_ATOMS: atom_id res chain seq x y z
N MET A 1 12.69 17.43 28.16
CA MET A 1 12.97 17.11 26.75
C MET A 1 11.68 16.56 26.20
N ASN A 2 10.97 17.32 25.38
CA ASN A 2 9.80 16.79 24.70
C ASN A 2 10.33 15.80 23.67
N GLU A 3 9.92 14.53 23.76
CA GLU A 3 10.11 13.59 22.66
C GLU A 3 9.53 14.26 21.40
N PRO A 4 10.22 14.18 20.25
CA PRO A 4 9.62 14.65 19.00
C PRO A 4 8.29 13.93 18.83
N ASP A 5 7.22 14.69 18.60
CA ASP A 5 5.89 14.14 18.39
C ASP A 5 5.92 13.32 17.09
N ILE A 6 6.16 12.01 17.21
CA ILE A 6 6.28 11.12 16.06
C ILE A 6 4.87 10.97 15.51
N ARG A 7 4.65 11.51 14.31
CA ARG A 7 3.39 11.30 13.61
C ARG A 7 3.18 9.82 13.34
N THR A 8 1.98 9.33 13.59
CA THR A 8 1.55 7.95 13.33
C THR A 8 0.27 7.94 12.51
N ILE A 9 -0.04 6.82 11.87
CA ILE A 9 -1.23 6.63 11.03
C ILE A 9 -2.09 5.56 11.68
N SER A 10 -3.39 5.82 11.87
CA SER A 10 -4.26 4.81 12.47
C SER A 10 -4.40 3.58 11.56
N PRO A 11 -4.49 2.36 12.13
CA PRO A 11 -4.67 1.14 11.34
C PRO A 11 -5.89 1.18 10.41
N LYS A 12 -6.98 1.79 10.88
CA LYS A 12 -8.23 1.99 10.12
C LYS A 12 -7.99 2.83 8.86
N LEU A 13 -7.19 3.89 8.96
CA LEU A 13 -6.86 4.74 7.83
C LEU A 13 -5.95 4.02 6.82
N ILE A 14 -4.97 3.24 7.29
CA ILE A 14 -4.13 2.42 6.40
C ILE A 14 -4.97 1.39 5.63
N LYS A 15 -5.92 0.73 6.31
CA LYS A 15 -6.86 -0.19 5.66
C LYS A 15 -7.65 0.51 4.55
N ALA A 16 -8.14 1.72 4.80
CA ALA A 16 -8.85 2.51 3.80
C ALA A 16 -7.99 2.77 2.55
N TYR A 17 -6.71 3.14 2.72
CA TYR A 17 -5.80 3.29 1.57
C TYR A 17 -5.59 1.98 0.80
N ARG A 18 -5.46 0.86 1.51
CA ARG A 18 -5.24 -0.46 0.89
C ARG A 18 -6.46 -0.95 0.10
N GLU A 19 -7.65 -0.56 0.52
CA GLU A 19 -8.92 -0.96 -0.11
C GLU A 19 -9.43 0.03 -1.18
N ALA A 20 -8.87 1.23 -1.22
CA ALA A 20 -9.18 2.25 -2.23
C ALA A 20 -8.82 1.80 -3.65
N VAL A 21 -9.48 2.42 -4.63
CA VAL A 21 -9.20 2.25 -6.06
C VAL A 21 -8.59 3.53 -6.60
N TYR A 22 -7.39 3.42 -7.17
CA TYR A 22 -6.66 4.57 -7.69
C TYR A 22 -6.70 4.53 -9.21
N VAL A 23 -7.33 5.52 -9.82
CA VAL A 23 -7.60 5.53 -11.26
C VAL A 23 -6.67 6.49 -11.97
N ILE A 24 -6.01 6.04 -13.03
CA ILE A 24 -5.18 6.85 -13.91
C ILE A 24 -5.94 7.13 -15.20
N GLN A 25 -5.94 8.37 -15.64
CA GLN A 25 -6.62 8.84 -16.86
C GLN A 25 -5.62 8.94 -18.02
N ILE A 26 -5.88 8.23 -19.12
CA ILE A 26 -5.01 8.16 -20.31
C ILE A 26 -5.86 8.40 -21.56
N GLY A 27 -6.03 9.67 -21.92
CA GLY A 27 -6.99 10.05 -22.97
C GLY A 27 -8.39 9.59 -22.57
N ASP A 28 -9.01 8.78 -23.42
CA ASP A 28 -10.37 8.23 -23.18
C ASP A 28 -10.37 6.90 -22.41
N ARG A 29 -9.24 6.49 -21.82
CA ARG A 29 -9.10 5.22 -21.10
C ARG A 29 -8.71 5.43 -19.65
N GLU A 30 -9.16 4.51 -18.80
CA GLU A 30 -8.81 4.46 -17.38
C GLU A 30 -7.97 3.20 -17.08
N ILE A 31 -6.97 3.34 -16.20
CA ILE A 31 -6.28 2.22 -15.55
C ILE A 31 -6.57 2.29 -14.07
N ALA A 32 -7.20 1.25 -13.52
CA ALA A 32 -7.43 1.13 -12.09
C ALA A 32 -6.28 0.37 -11.40
N LEU A 33 -5.77 0.93 -10.32
CA LEU A 33 -4.76 0.35 -9.46
C LEU A 33 -5.37 -0.01 -8.10
N GLN A 34 -4.91 -1.12 -7.55
CA GLN A 34 -5.24 -1.58 -6.20
C GLN A 34 -3.96 -2.02 -5.52
N VAL A 35 -3.84 -1.73 -4.23
CA VAL A 35 -2.67 -2.13 -3.44
C VAL A 35 -2.53 -3.65 -3.42
N ASN A 36 -1.28 -4.12 -3.43
CA ASN A 36 -0.90 -5.53 -3.45
C ASN A 36 -1.38 -6.31 -4.68
N LYS A 37 -1.67 -5.62 -5.79
CA LYS A 37 -2.00 -6.23 -7.07
C LYS A 37 -1.06 -5.74 -8.16
N ALA A 38 -0.66 -6.65 -9.05
CA ALA A 38 -0.02 -6.29 -10.30
C ALA A 38 -1.07 -5.73 -11.28
N SER A 39 -0.72 -4.64 -11.97
CA SER A 39 -1.53 -4.08 -13.04
C SER A 39 -0.87 -4.31 -14.40
N PRO A 40 -1.34 -5.30 -15.19
CA PRO A 40 -0.81 -5.55 -16.54
C PRO A 40 -0.94 -4.34 -17.47
N GLN A 41 -1.98 -3.53 -17.26
CA GLN A 41 -2.20 -2.30 -18.02
C GLN A 41 -1.15 -1.25 -17.69
N LEU A 42 -0.81 -1.08 -16.40
CA LEU A 42 0.26 -0.18 -15.98
C LEU A 42 1.62 -0.68 -16.45
N ALA A 43 1.90 -1.98 -16.34
CA ALA A 43 3.12 -2.60 -16.85
C ALA A 43 3.32 -2.31 -18.35
N LYS A 44 2.26 -2.44 -19.15
CA LYS A 44 2.29 -2.10 -20.56
C LYS A 44 2.60 -0.62 -20.80
N LEU A 45 1.95 0.28 -20.06
CA LEU A 45 2.21 1.72 -20.15
C LEU A 45 3.66 2.06 -19.79
N MET A 46 4.18 1.48 -18.71
CA MET A 46 5.57 1.69 -18.28
C MET A 46 6.57 1.23 -19.35
N LYS A 47 6.29 0.08 -19.98
CA LYS A 47 7.09 -0.43 -21.10
C LYS A 47 7.05 0.49 -22.33
N GLU A 48 5.91 1.08 -22.66
CA GLU A 48 5.77 2.05 -23.76
C GLU A 48 6.61 3.31 -23.54
N TRP A 49 6.81 3.71 -22.28
CA TRP A 49 7.67 4.84 -21.88
C TRP A 49 9.10 4.43 -21.54
N GLU A 50 9.47 3.16 -21.70
CA GLU A 50 10.79 2.61 -21.38
C GLU A 50 11.23 2.88 -19.92
N VAL A 51 10.28 2.82 -18.98
CA VAL A 51 10.52 3.00 -17.53
C VAL A 51 10.18 1.74 -16.74
N SER A 52 10.81 1.57 -15.59
CA SER A 52 10.61 0.44 -14.68
C SER A 52 10.01 0.82 -13.31
N THR A 53 9.81 2.11 -13.05
CA THR A 53 9.21 2.63 -11.81
C THR A 53 8.08 3.60 -12.08
N ALA A 54 7.21 3.78 -11.09
CA ALA A 54 6.22 4.85 -11.07
C ALA A 54 5.76 5.15 -9.64
N ALA A 55 5.24 6.35 -9.40
CA ALA A 55 4.57 6.70 -8.15
C ALA A 55 3.19 7.32 -8.42
N PHE A 56 2.19 6.91 -7.63
CA PHE A 56 0.88 7.57 -7.60
C PHE A 56 0.80 8.42 -6.34
N LEU A 57 0.58 9.72 -6.51
CA LEU A 57 0.71 10.75 -5.48
C LEU A 57 -0.48 11.72 -5.55
N THR A 58 -0.85 12.29 -4.40
CA THR A 58 -1.78 13.42 -4.31
C THR A 58 -1.24 14.43 -3.30
N ALA A 59 -1.58 15.70 -3.47
CA ALA A 59 -1.33 16.77 -2.52
C ALA A 59 -2.58 17.13 -1.70
N PHE A 60 -3.70 16.47 -1.99
CA PHE A 60 -4.97 16.70 -1.31
C PHE A 60 -4.88 16.21 0.13
N ASN A 61 -5.65 16.87 0.99
CA ASN A 61 -5.93 16.47 2.37
C ASN A 61 -4.64 16.03 3.11
N PRO A 62 -3.66 16.94 3.29
CA PRO A 62 -2.40 16.63 3.98
C PRO A 62 -2.68 15.91 5.30
N PHE A 63 -1.99 14.79 5.47
CA PHE A 63 -2.13 13.86 6.58
C PHE A 63 -3.55 13.33 6.78
N SER A 64 -4.34 13.28 5.70
CA SER A 64 -5.78 12.99 5.67
C SER A 64 -6.63 13.95 6.50
N GLN A 65 -6.19 15.19 6.65
CA GLN A 65 -7.01 16.27 7.20
C GLN A 65 -7.71 16.98 6.04
N VAL A 66 -9.04 17.00 6.08
CA VAL A 66 -9.85 17.62 5.03
C VAL A 66 -9.54 19.12 4.95
N LEU A 67 -9.14 19.57 3.76
CA LEU A 67 -8.95 20.98 3.45
C LEU A 67 -10.06 21.52 2.54
N ASP A 68 -10.08 22.83 2.41
CA ASP A 68 -10.90 23.53 1.43
C ASP A 68 -10.55 23.05 0.00
N PRO A 69 -11.54 22.84 -0.89
CA PRO A 69 -11.30 22.39 -2.27
C PRO A 69 -10.32 23.26 -3.05
N GLN A 70 -10.36 24.60 -2.89
CA GLN A 70 -9.49 25.52 -3.61
C GLN A 70 -8.03 25.38 -3.15
N GLU A 71 -7.81 25.19 -1.86
CA GLU A 71 -6.48 24.95 -1.30
C GLU A 71 -5.92 23.60 -1.79
N ASN A 72 -6.75 22.55 -1.77
CA ASN A 72 -6.40 21.24 -2.31
C ASN A 72 -5.98 21.32 -3.80
N GLU A 73 -6.75 22.00 -4.64
CA GLU A 73 -6.42 22.22 -6.05
C GLU A 73 -5.11 22.99 -6.24
N ALA A 74 -4.88 24.04 -5.46
CA ALA A 74 -3.65 24.83 -5.51
C ALA A 74 -2.43 23.99 -5.14
N ARG A 75 -2.53 23.18 -4.07
CA ARG A 75 -1.48 22.24 -3.65
C ARG A 75 -1.21 21.19 -4.73
N GLN A 76 -2.25 20.60 -5.33
CA GLN A 76 -2.08 19.60 -6.39
C GLN A 76 -1.42 20.16 -7.64
N LYS A 77 -1.80 21.38 -8.05
CA LYS A 77 -1.15 22.08 -9.16
C LYS A 77 0.33 22.33 -8.88
N LYS A 78 0.67 22.70 -7.65
CA LYS A 78 2.05 22.89 -7.23
C LYS A 78 2.83 21.56 -7.23
N MET A 79 2.25 20.49 -6.70
CA MET A 79 2.89 19.16 -6.69
C MET A 79 3.18 18.68 -8.11
N TRP A 80 2.23 18.87 -9.02
CA TRP A 80 2.42 18.55 -10.43
C TRP A 80 3.62 19.27 -11.03
N ALA A 81 3.74 20.60 -10.81
CA ALA A 81 4.85 21.40 -11.31
C ALA A 81 6.19 20.98 -10.69
N ASP A 82 6.22 20.71 -9.38
CA ASP A 82 7.43 20.27 -8.68
C ASP A 82 7.89 18.87 -9.16
N ALA A 83 6.98 17.99 -9.57
CA ALA A 83 7.29 16.64 -10.03
C ALA A 83 7.72 16.55 -11.51
N GLN A 84 7.37 17.54 -12.34
CA GLN A 84 7.72 17.58 -13.77
C GLN A 84 9.21 17.34 -14.07
N PRO A 85 10.18 17.96 -13.36
CA PRO A 85 11.60 17.72 -13.62
C PRO A 85 12.11 16.36 -13.10
N MET A 86 11.33 15.64 -12.29
CA MET A 86 11.76 14.40 -11.62
C MET A 86 11.40 13.14 -12.40
N CYS A 87 10.66 13.27 -13.51
CA CYS A 87 10.12 12.12 -14.23
C CYS A 87 9.85 12.44 -15.72
N PRO A 88 9.90 11.44 -16.62
CA PRO A 88 9.61 11.64 -18.04
C PRO A 88 8.16 12.01 -18.34
N LYS A 89 7.20 11.53 -17.54
CA LYS A 89 5.78 11.75 -17.81
C LYS A 89 4.92 11.70 -16.56
N ILE A 90 3.96 12.63 -16.50
CA ILE A 90 2.89 12.62 -15.51
C ILE A 90 1.54 12.40 -16.21
N PHE A 91 0.74 11.49 -15.66
CA PHE A 91 -0.66 11.27 -16.04
C PHE A 91 -1.60 11.74 -14.93
N PRO A 92 -2.74 12.37 -15.27
CA PRO A 92 -3.74 12.71 -14.27
C PRO A 92 -4.33 11.45 -13.66
N GLY A 93 -4.61 11.49 -12.36
CA GLY A 93 -5.24 10.41 -11.63
C GLY A 93 -6.29 10.90 -10.66
N ILE A 94 -7.09 9.98 -10.13
CA ILE A 94 -8.13 10.22 -9.14
C ILE A 94 -8.11 9.08 -8.13
N GLY A 95 -8.10 9.40 -6.84
CA GLY A 95 -8.42 8.45 -5.78
C GLY A 95 -9.94 8.33 -5.62
N ARG A 96 -10.47 7.10 -5.64
CA ARG A 96 -11.88 6.82 -5.35
C ARG A 96 -11.98 5.75 -4.26
N ASP A 97 -12.97 5.91 -3.37
CA ASP A 97 -13.34 4.81 -2.49
C ASP A 97 -14.12 3.75 -3.28
N LYS A 98 -14.17 2.52 -2.76
CA LYS A 98 -14.82 1.38 -3.43
C LYS A 98 -16.31 1.62 -3.75
N ASN A 99 -16.94 2.54 -3.04
CA ASN A 99 -18.38 2.82 -3.14
C ASN A 99 -18.71 4.12 -3.88
N ASP A 100 -17.70 4.82 -4.42
CA ASP A 100 -17.86 6.10 -5.14
C ASP A 100 -18.57 7.19 -4.32
N GLN A 101 -18.40 7.16 -2.99
CA GLN A 101 -19.07 8.06 -2.04
C GLN A 101 -18.25 9.31 -1.72
N TRP A 102 -16.97 9.35 -2.08
CA TRP A 102 -16.07 10.46 -1.75
C TRP A 102 -15.86 11.39 -2.96
N PRO A 103 -15.76 12.72 -2.74
CA PRO A 103 -15.42 13.64 -3.81
C PRO A 103 -14.06 13.25 -4.40
N HIS A 104 -13.96 13.32 -5.73
CA HIS A 104 -12.81 12.83 -6.49
C HIS A 104 -11.54 13.57 -6.07
N GLU A 105 -10.62 12.89 -5.37
CA GLU A 105 -9.34 13.49 -4.98
C GLU A 105 -8.39 13.48 -6.18
N LEU A 106 -8.08 14.68 -6.70
CA LEU A 106 -7.12 14.80 -7.79
C LEU A 106 -5.77 14.24 -7.35
N SER A 107 -5.21 13.43 -8.22
CA SER A 107 -3.96 12.73 -8.01
C SER A 107 -3.15 12.75 -9.30
N MET A 108 -1.96 12.16 -9.27
CA MET A 108 -1.11 12.03 -10.43
C MET A 108 -0.32 10.72 -10.38
N LEU A 109 -0.05 10.16 -11.56
CA LEU A 109 0.93 9.10 -11.75
C LEU A 109 2.19 9.70 -12.39
N ALA A 110 3.29 9.73 -11.65
CA ALA A 110 4.61 10.10 -12.16
C ALA A 110 5.34 8.83 -12.63
N LEU A 111 5.43 8.62 -13.95
CA LEU A 111 6.14 7.50 -14.56
C LEU A 111 7.64 7.73 -14.55
N GLY A 112 8.44 6.73 -14.18
CA GLY A 112 9.90 6.79 -14.18
C GLY A 112 10.52 7.64 -13.08
N ILE A 113 9.73 8.13 -12.13
CA ILE A 113 10.24 8.87 -10.98
C ILE A 113 11.12 7.95 -10.11
N HIS A 114 12.19 8.50 -9.54
CA HIS A 114 13.00 7.79 -8.56
C HIS A 114 12.28 7.71 -7.20
N GLN A 115 12.53 6.63 -6.47
CA GLN A 115 11.84 6.40 -5.20
C GLN A 115 12.12 7.51 -4.17
N GLN A 116 13.34 8.05 -4.14
CA GLN A 116 13.71 9.13 -3.22
C GLN A 116 12.95 10.42 -3.52
N ASP A 117 12.79 10.76 -4.81
CA ASP A 117 12.03 11.94 -5.25
C ASP A 117 10.54 11.79 -4.94
N ALA A 118 9.97 10.60 -5.16
CA ALA A 118 8.59 10.31 -4.79
C ALA A 118 8.36 10.42 -3.27
N GLN A 119 9.32 9.96 -2.46
CA GLN A 119 9.29 10.12 -1.00
C GLN A 119 9.39 11.59 -0.60
N ALA A 120 10.31 12.36 -1.21
CA ALA A 120 10.47 13.78 -0.93
C ALA A 120 9.21 14.58 -1.29
N LEU A 121 8.55 14.26 -2.41
CA LEU A 121 7.26 14.84 -2.77
C LEU A 121 6.18 14.46 -1.74
N ALA A 122 6.08 13.19 -1.36
CA ALA A 122 5.11 12.76 -0.36
C ALA A 122 5.32 13.50 0.97
N ASP A 123 6.56 13.65 1.42
CA ASP A 123 6.90 14.37 2.66
C ASP A 123 6.62 15.89 2.53
N GLN A 124 7.03 16.51 1.43
CA GLN A 124 6.81 17.94 1.16
C GLN A 124 5.33 18.30 1.16
N TYR A 125 4.49 17.42 0.63
CA TYR A 125 3.04 17.59 0.57
C TYR A 125 2.29 16.88 1.68
N GLU A 126 3.02 16.46 2.72
CA GLU A 126 2.46 16.02 3.99
C GLU A 126 1.56 14.79 3.86
N GLN A 127 1.92 13.87 2.98
CA GLN A 127 1.13 12.68 2.72
C GLN A 127 1.50 11.56 3.70
N ASN A 128 0.48 10.90 4.24
CA ASN A 128 0.68 9.73 5.10
C ASN A 128 1.25 8.54 4.32
N ALA A 129 0.91 8.41 3.04
CA ALA A 129 1.35 7.33 2.19
C ALA A 129 1.26 7.71 0.70
N PHE A 130 1.89 6.92 -0.15
CA PHE A 130 1.75 6.99 -1.61
C PHE A 130 1.84 5.60 -2.22
N LEU A 131 1.38 5.42 -3.47
CA LEU A 131 1.60 4.14 -4.16
C LEU A 131 2.94 4.15 -4.88
N TRP A 132 3.68 3.06 -4.73
CA TRP A 132 4.95 2.84 -5.38
C TRP A 132 4.91 1.59 -6.24
N ILE A 133 5.39 1.73 -7.47
CA ILE A 133 5.56 0.65 -8.42
C ILE A 133 7.06 0.49 -8.66
N SER A 134 7.57 -0.66 -8.21
CA SER A 134 9.01 -0.92 -8.09
C SER A 134 9.59 -1.77 -9.22
N ASN A 135 8.74 -2.32 -10.07
CA ASN A 135 9.14 -3.27 -11.11
C ASN A 135 8.30 -3.13 -12.38
N GLU A 136 8.80 -3.74 -13.45
CA GLU A 136 8.17 -3.75 -14.77
C GLU A 136 6.85 -4.52 -14.80
N GLN A 137 6.58 -5.38 -13.81
CA GLN A 137 5.32 -6.11 -13.69
C GLN A 137 4.16 -5.23 -13.20
N GLY A 138 4.42 -3.96 -12.86
CA GLY A 138 3.39 -3.03 -12.43
C GLY A 138 2.79 -3.39 -11.07
N PHE A 139 3.59 -4.02 -10.19
CA PHE A 139 3.13 -4.36 -8.84
C PHE A 139 2.97 -3.11 -7.99
N VAL A 140 1.75 -2.90 -7.48
CA VAL A 140 1.39 -1.71 -6.71
C VAL A 140 1.60 -1.97 -5.22
N SER A 141 2.52 -1.23 -4.61
CA SER A 141 2.76 -1.27 -3.16
C SER A 141 2.34 0.05 -2.51
N LEU A 142 1.81 -0.01 -1.30
CA LEU A 142 1.57 1.18 -0.48
C LEU A 142 2.85 1.50 0.31
N LYS A 143 3.37 2.72 0.20
CA LYS A 143 4.52 3.19 0.97
C LYS A 143 4.08 4.19 2.01
N LEU A 144 4.16 3.81 3.28
CA LEU A 144 3.87 4.70 4.40
C LEU A 144 5.02 5.70 4.60
N ARG A 145 4.70 6.94 4.99
CA ARG A 145 5.66 7.97 5.41
C ARG A 145 5.79 8.07 6.92
N HIS A 146 4.85 7.47 7.64
CA HIS A 146 4.78 7.47 9.09
C HIS A 146 4.46 6.07 9.63
N PRO A 147 4.93 5.72 10.84
CA PRO A 147 4.63 4.43 11.46
C PRO A 147 3.14 4.23 11.74
N ILE A 148 2.76 2.96 11.87
CA ILE A 148 1.41 2.53 12.26
C ILE A 148 1.20 2.88 13.75
N ALA A 149 0.13 3.59 14.06
CA ALA A 149 -0.28 3.90 15.42
C ALA A 149 -0.75 2.65 16.16
N GLU A 150 -0.69 2.67 17.49
CA GLU A 150 -1.50 1.74 18.28
C GLU A 150 -2.99 2.01 18.03
N ALA A 151 -3.77 0.95 17.90
CA ALA A 151 -5.21 1.07 17.76
C ALA A 151 -5.82 1.57 19.08
N THR A 152 -6.74 2.52 19.00
CA THR A 152 -7.52 2.92 20.18
C THR A 152 -8.47 1.81 20.60
N ASP A 153 -8.86 1.78 21.89
CA ASP A 153 -9.84 0.81 22.39
C ASP A 153 -11.15 0.84 21.57
N GLN A 154 -11.58 2.03 21.16
CA GLN A 154 -12.76 2.20 20.32
C GLN A 154 -12.56 1.58 18.93
N GLU A 155 -11.45 1.87 18.24
CA GLU A 155 -11.16 1.29 16.92
C GLU A 155 -11.05 -0.25 16.99
N LEU A 156 -10.44 -0.77 18.05
CA LEU A 156 -10.32 -2.21 18.27
C LEU A 156 -11.70 -2.86 18.47
N GLN A 157 -12.55 -2.26 19.31
CA GLN A 157 -13.92 -2.73 19.52
C GLN A 157 -14.74 -2.71 18.23
N GLU A 158 -14.71 -1.60 17.49
CA GLU A 158 -15.40 -1.47 16.19
C GLU A 158 -14.93 -2.54 15.20
N TRP A 159 -13.61 -2.75 15.10
CA TRP A 159 -13.04 -3.76 14.20
C TRP A 159 -13.45 -5.18 14.62
N MET A 160 -13.36 -5.51 15.91
CA MET A 160 -13.73 -6.83 16.43
C MET A 160 -15.21 -7.15 16.22
N LEU A 161 -16.10 -6.17 16.33
CA LEU A 161 -17.54 -6.34 16.05
C LEU A 161 -17.82 -6.72 14.58
N GLY A 162 -16.94 -6.33 13.66
CA GLY A 162 -17.02 -6.70 12.25
C GLY A 162 -16.46 -8.08 11.91
N LEU A 163 -15.80 -8.76 12.86
CA LEU A 163 -15.17 -10.05 12.62
C LEU A 163 -16.16 -11.21 12.68
N SER A 164 -15.98 -12.17 11.79
CA SER A 164 -16.68 -13.45 11.87
C SER A 164 -16.28 -14.24 13.13
N GLN A 165 -17.15 -15.13 13.59
CA GLN A 165 -16.87 -15.98 14.76
C GLN A 165 -15.57 -16.80 14.61
N PRO A 166 -15.24 -17.40 13.44
CA PRO A 166 -13.95 -18.05 13.24
C PRO A 166 -12.76 -17.10 13.43
N HIS A 167 -12.82 -15.87 12.91
CA HIS A 167 -11.75 -14.88 13.08
C HIS A 167 -11.52 -14.54 14.55
N MET A 168 -12.60 -14.29 15.30
CA MET A 168 -12.50 -14.01 16.74
C MET A 168 -11.86 -15.18 17.51
N LEU A 169 -12.26 -16.43 17.22
CA LEU A 169 -11.68 -17.60 17.86
C LEU A 169 -10.20 -17.79 17.51
N ALA A 170 -9.78 -17.46 16.29
CA ALA A 170 -8.38 -17.53 15.88
C ALA A 170 -7.53 -16.46 16.59
N LEU A 171 -8.05 -15.25 16.76
CA LEU A 171 -7.40 -14.19 17.53
C LEU A 171 -7.18 -14.61 18.99
N LEU A 172 -8.14 -15.28 19.62
CA LEU A 172 -7.96 -15.77 21.00
C LEU A 172 -6.86 -16.82 21.14
N ARG A 173 -6.44 -17.49 20.05
CA ARG A 173 -5.35 -18.47 20.07
C ARG A 173 -3.96 -17.82 20.06
N GLY A 174 -3.85 -16.53 19.71
CA GLY A 174 -2.62 -15.73 19.85
C GLY A 174 -1.49 -16.06 18.87
N ALA A 175 -1.77 -16.70 17.73
CA ALA A 175 -0.75 -17.08 16.74
C ALA A 175 -0.65 -16.09 15.55
N TYR A 176 -0.47 -14.80 15.82
CA TYR A 176 -0.34 -13.73 14.83
C TYR A 176 0.64 -12.66 15.32
N PRO A 177 1.23 -11.83 14.43
CA PRO A 177 2.32 -10.94 14.81
C PRO A 177 1.88 -9.77 15.71
N ASP A 178 0.88 -9.00 15.29
CA ASP A 178 0.34 -7.86 16.04
C ASP A 178 -1.09 -7.56 15.56
N VAL A 179 -2.00 -7.23 16.49
CA VAL A 179 -3.40 -6.92 16.17
C VAL A 179 -3.53 -5.67 15.32
N LYS A 180 -2.70 -4.63 15.56
CA LYS A 180 -2.76 -3.39 14.78
C LYS A 180 -2.40 -3.64 13.31
N TRP A 181 -1.56 -4.64 13.02
CA TRP A 181 -1.23 -5.05 11.66
C TRP A 181 -2.38 -5.77 10.98
N LEU A 182 -3.06 -6.68 11.69
CA LEU A 182 -4.24 -7.37 11.18
C LEU A 182 -5.37 -6.37 10.85
N MET A 183 -5.47 -5.28 11.59
CA MET A 183 -6.42 -4.19 11.31
C MET A 183 -6.12 -3.43 10.01
N THR A 184 -4.89 -3.50 9.47
CA THR A 184 -4.53 -2.80 8.23
C THR A 184 -4.78 -3.62 6.96
N ILE A 185 -4.86 -4.95 7.07
CA ILE A 185 -4.85 -5.85 5.91
C ILE A 185 -6.26 -6.19 5.43
N SER A 186 -6.35 -6.75 4.22
CA SER A 186 -7.62 -7.25 3.68
C SER A 186 -8.09 -8.51 4.43
N GLU A 187 -9.37 -8.85 4.32
CA GLU A 187 -9.90 -10.08 4.92
C GLU A 187 -9.19 -11.33 4.38
N ALA A 188 -8.93 -11.38 3.07
CA ALA A 188 -8.18 -12.47 2.47
C ALA A 188 -6.78 -12.59 3.09
N GLU A 189 -6.03 -11.51 3.23
CA GLU A 189 -4.72 -11.53 3.89
C GLU A 189 -4.85 -11.96 5.36
N MET A 190 -5.86 -11.48 6.08
CA MET A 190 -6.12 -11.85 7.47
C MET A 190 -6.41 -13.35 7.62
N GLU A 191 -7.20 -13.94 6.74
CA GLU A 191 -7.44 -15.39 6.70
C GLU A 191 -6.13 -16.17 6.53
N HIS A 192 -5.23 -15.69 5.65
CA HIS A 192 -3.91 -16.31 5.46
C HIS A 192 -3.05 -16.29 6.73
N TRP A 193 -3.16 -15.25 7.57
CA TRP A 193 -2.46 -15.16 8.85
C TRP A 193 -3.11 -15.99 9.96
N LEU A 194 -4.45 -15.97 10.06
CA LEU A 194 -5.17 -16.58 11.16
C LEU A 194 -5.40 -18.09 11.00
N PHE A 195 -5.37 -18.59 9.76
CA PHE A 195 -5.66 -20.00 9.47
C PHE A 195 -4.61 -20.64 8.57
N PRO A 196 -3.40 -20.92 9.09
CA PRO A 196 -2.33 -21.52 8.31
C PRO A 196 -2.65 -22.89 7.71
N GLN A 197 -3.60 -23.60 8.30
CA GLN A 197 -4.10 -24.87 7.80
C GLN A 197 -4.93 -24.77 6.50
N TYR A 198 -5.38 -23.57 6.11
CA TYR A 198 -6.20 -23.34 4.91
C TYR A 198 -5.45 -22.59 3.81
N TRP A 199 -4.12 -22.59 3.86
CA TRP A 199 -3.29 -21.90 2.87
C TRP A 199 -3.55 -22.36 1.43
N ASP A 200 -3.79 -21.38 0.55
CA ASP A 200 -3.70 -21.55 -0.89
C ASP A 200 -2.27 -21.28 -1.35
N LEU A 201 -1.56 -22.34 -1.74
CA LEU A 201 -0.18 -22.26 -2.22
C LEU A 201 -0.04 -21.49 -3.55
N ASN A 202 -1.16 -21.16 -4.21
CA ASN A 202 -1.16 -20.36 -5.44
C ASN A 202 -1.28 -18.84 -5.17
N GLN A 203 -1.45 -18.42 -3.91
CA GLN A 203 -1.45 -17.01 -3.53
C GLN A 203 -0.08 -16.60 -2.98
N PRO A 204 0.45 -15.43 -3.37
CA PRO A 204 1.74 -14.96 -2.88
C PRO A 204 1.68 -14.68 -1.37
N TRP A 205 2.65 -15.20 -0.63
CA TRP A 205 2.80 -14.94 0.80
C TRP A 205 3.19 -13.47 1.04
N PRO A 206 2.66 -12.76 2.06
CA PRO A 206 3.16 -11.44 2.43
C PRO A 206 4.66 -11.53 2.74
N LEU A 207 5.48 -10.93 1.88
CA LEU A 207 6.94 -10.96 2.03
C LEU A 207 7.44 -9.98 3.09
N ALA A 208 6.58 -9.06 3.48
CA ALA A 208 6.78 -8.07 4.51
C ALA A 208 5.52 -7.91 5.37
N THR A 209 5.73 -7.47 6.60
CA THR A 209 4.69 -6.95 7.49
C THR A 209 4.07 -5.69 6.84
N PRO A 210 2.89 -5.23 7.29
CA PRO A 210 2.21 -4.11 6.65
C PRO A 210 2.98 -2.77 6.66
N ASP A 211 3.93 -2.59 7.58
CA ASP A 211 4.87 -1.46 7.63
C ASP A 211 6.08 -1.62 6.67
N GLY A 212 6.16 -2.74 5.94
CA GLY A 212 7.21 -3.03 4.97
C GLY A 212 8.42 -3.76 5.54
N THR A 213 8.41 -4.18 6.81
CA THR A 213 9.49 -4.96 7.41
C THR A 213 9.49 -6.39 6.87
N ALA A 214 10.63 -6.88 6.36
CA ALA A 214 10.71 -8.24 5.82
C ALA A 214 10.44 -9.29 6.92
N ILE A 215 9.53 -10.23 6.65
CA ILE A 215 9.20 -11.31 7.60
C ILE A 215 10.30 -12.40 7.62
N SER A 216 11.15 -12.48 6.58
CA SER A 216 12.43 -13.22 6.59
C SER A 216 13.37 -12.82 5.42
N ALA A 217 14.65 -13.18 5.51
CA ALA A 217 15.74 -12.74 4.61
C ALA A 217 15.84 -13.47 3.24
N GLY A 218 14.72 -13.80 2.60
CA GLY A 218 14.71 -14.47 1.27
C GLY A 218 14.21 -13.54 0.15
N THR A 219 14.67 -13.77 -1.08
CA THR A 219 14.16 -13.10 -2.28
C THR A 219 12.76 -13.60 -2.66
N GLU A 220 12.00 -12.85 -3.47
CA GLU A 220 10.69 -13.31 -4.00
C GLU A 220 10.79 -14.67 -4.71
N MET A 221 11.94 -14.94 -5.35
CA MET A 221 12.25 -16.20 -6.05
C MET A 221 12.56 -17.37 -5.10
N ASP A 222 13.13 -17.11 -3.92
CA ASP A 222 13.47 -18.17 -2.95
C ASP A 222 12.24 -18.88 -2.37
N ARG A 223 11.05 -18.31 -2.55
CA ARG A 223 9.79 -18.86 -2.02
C ARG A 223 8.88 -19.47 -3.08
N MET A 224 8.97 -19.06 -4.36
CA MET A 224 8.31 -19.77 -5.46
C MET A 224 8.85 -21.20 -5.67
N PHE A 225 10.08 -21.49 -5.20
CA PHE A 225 10.75 -22.79 -5.42
C PHE A 225 10.76 -23.75 -4.23
N LYS A 226 10.04 -23.51 -3.12
CA LYS A 226 9.93 -24.51 -2.04
C LYS A 226 8.76 -25.47 -2.22
N LEU A 227 8.78 -26.18 -3.34
CA LEU A 227 8.25 -27.54 -3.46
C LEU A 227 9.28 -28.41 -4.20
N THR A 228 10.32 -28.81 -3.47
CA THR A 228 11.02 -30.08 -3.70
C THR A 228 11.17 -30.76 -2.35
N ALA A 229 10.31 -31.75 -2.09
CA ALA A 229 10.59 -32.77 -1.10
C ALA A 229 11.47 -33.84 -1.76
N SER A 230 12.71 -34.01 -1.30
CA SER A 230 13.46 -35.28 -1.36
C SER A 230 14.86 -35.12 -0.74
N GLY A 231 15.17 -35.99 0.24
CA GLY A 231 16.51 -36.52 0.43
C GLY A 231 17.35 -35.92 1.55
N LEU A 232 17.67 -36.78 2.52
CA LEU A 232 18.88 -36.80 3.37
C LEU A 232 20.01 -35.87 2.86
N GLU A 233 20.66 -35.08 3.71
CA GLU A 233 21.75 -35.60 4.55
C GLU A 233 21.94 -34.82 5.85
N LYS A 234 22.15 -35.58 6.93
CA LYS A 234 22.86 -35.17 8.14
C LYS A 234 24.18 -34.49 7.74
N LEU A 235 24.65 -33.55 8.55
CA LEU A 235 25.92 -33.70 9.29
C LEU A 235 26.08 -32.57 10.31
N HIS A 236 26.39 -32.99 11.53
CA HIS A 236 26.95 -32.15 12.57
C HIS A 236 28.26 -31.50 12.10
N SER A 237 28.46 -30.24 12.47
CA SER A 237 29.65 -29.74 13.17
C SER A 237 29.29 -28.40 13.82
#